data_AF-A0A3Q1H4E3-F1
#
_entry.id   AF-A0A3Q1H4E3-F1
#
_cell.length_a   1.000
_cell.length_b   1.000
_cell.length_c   1.000
_cell.angle_alpha   90.00
_cell.angle_beta   90.00
_cell.angle_gamma   90.00
#
_symmetry.space_group_name_H-M   'P 1'
#
loop_
_entity.id
_entity.type
_entity.pdbx_description
1 polymer ?
#
loop_
_entity_poly.entity_id
_entity_poly.type
_entity_poly.pdbx_seq_one_letter_code
_entity_poly.pdbx_strand_id
1 'polypeptide(L)'
;MASTTSGDVLPSGSRIFTTVPDVFFIPEFVFGGLVWILVASSRVIPENPLGWVMFVSIFCFVGTTLWFFIFLCGANQSSIWPSLDVGFHFLAVVFFLSASVDLAYITYLKGVAFTAFPTAESLKLYRLDISAVVMSYVATLLYFLHTIFSAIRWKNS
;
A
#
# COMPACT_ATOMS: atom_id res chain seq x y z
N MET A 1 -38.20 24.26 7.01
CA MET A 1 -37.64 23.13 6.23
C MET A 1 -36.39 22.67 6.96
N ALA A 2 -36.42 21.47 7.54
CA ALA A 2 -35.25 20.90 8.19
C ALA A 2 -34.23 20.50 7.10
N SER A 3 -33.03 21.06 7.15
CA SER A 3 -31.90 20.56 6.37
C SER A 3 -31.57 19.17 6.88
N THR A 4 -31.87 18.16 6.09
CA THR A 4 -31.28 16.84 6.25
C THR A 4 -29.77 17.01 6.12
N THR A 5 -29.06 17.05 7.23
CA THR A 5 -27.64 16.71 7.25
C THR A 5 -27.58 15.28 6.73
N SER A 6 -27.27 15.14 5.45
CA SER A 6 -26.84 13.86 4.89
C SER A 6 -25.70 13.41 5.78
N GLY A 7 -25.94 12.41 6.66
CA GLY A 7 -24.84 11.72 7.32
C GLY A 7 -23.86 11.30 6.22
N ASP A 8 -22.56 11.39 6.49
CA ASP A 8 -21.51 11.08 5.51
C ASP A 8 -21.62 9.61 5.08
N VAL A 9 -22.48 9.35 4.10
CA VAL A 9 -22.65 8.03 3.49
C VAL A 9 -21.38 7.74 2.72
N LEU A 10 -20.75 6.60 3.04
CA LEU A 10 -19.55 6.16 2.35
C LEU A 10 -19.80 6.15 0.83
N PRO A 11 -18.90 6.78 0.04
CA PRO A 11 -19.07 6.86 -1.40
C PRO A 11 -19.06 5.46 -2.00
N SER A 12 -19.88 5.29 -3.04
CA SER A 12 -20.05 4.04 -3.77
C SER A 12 -20.07 4.31 -5.27
N GLY A 13 -19.84 3.26 -6.06
CA GLY A 13 -19.79 3.36 -7.52
C GLY A 13 -18.68 4.28 -8.01
N SER A 14 -18.97 5.14 -8.99
CA SER A 14 -17.97 6.00 -9.63
C SER A 14 -17.42 7.10 -8.72
N ARG A 15 -18.09 7.41 -7.59
CA ARG A 15 -17.65 8.46 -6.66
C ARG A 15 -16.29 8.15 -6.03
N ILE A 16 -15.97 6.87 -5.86
CA ILE A 16 -14.68 6.38 -5.32
C ILE A 16 -13.48 6.95 -6.06
N PHE A 17 -13.61 7.20 -7.37
CA PHE A 17 -12.53 7.76 -8.18
C PHE A 17 -12.31 9.26 -7.97
N THR A 18 -13.16 9.91 -7.17
CA THR A 18 -13.18 11.37 -7.01
C THR A 18 -13.24 11.81 -5.55
N THR A 19 -13.52 10.89 -4.63
CA THR A 19 -13.66 11.19 -3.19
C THR A 19 -12.41 10.81 -2.44
N VAL A 20 -11.93 11.71 -1.59
CA VAL A 20 -10.92 11.41 -0.59
C VAL A 20 -11.61 10.73 0.59
N PRO A 21 -11.08 9.61 1.11
CA PRO A 21 -9.80 9.00 0.78
C PRO A 21 -9.80 7.97 -0.35
N ASP A 22 -10.96 7.54 -0.83
CA ASP A 22 -11.09 6.34 -1.67
C ASP A 22 -10.37 6.44 -3.04
N VAL A 23 -10.08 7.66 -3.51
CA VAL A 23 -9.22 7.90 -4.68
C VAL A 23 -7.82 7.29 -4.53
N PHE A 24 -7.33 7.08 -3.30
CA PHE A 24 -6.04 6.47 -3.01
C PHE A 24 -5.98 4.96 -3.33
N PHE A 25 -7.12 4.27 -3.49
CA PHE A 25 -7.11 2.85 -3.85
C PHE A 25 -6.36 2.56 -5.16
N ILE A 26 -6.47 3.44 -6.18
CA ILE A 26 -5.77 3.26 -7.45
C ILE A 26 -4.24 3.34 -7.27
N PRO A 27 -3.67 4.43 -6.76
CA PRO A 27 -2.22 4.50 -6.59
C PRO A 27 -1.71 3.47 -5.58
N GLU A 28 -2.45 3.14 -4.51
CA GLU A 28 -2.09 2.04 -3.60
C GLU A 28 -1.98 0.70 -4.33
N PHE A 29 -2.93 0.40 -5.20
CA PHE A 29 -2.92 -0.80 -6.03
C PHE A 29 -1.71 -0.84 -6.97
N VAL A 30 -1.41 0.28 -7.64
CA VAL A 30 -0.28 0.38 -8.57
C VAL A 30 1.04 0.25 -7.83
N PHE A 31 1.29 1.07 -6.81
CA PHE A 31 2.57 1.09 -6.10
C PHE A 31 2.76 -0.17 -5.24
N GLY A 32 1.72 -0.61 -4.54
CA GLY A 32 1.73 -1.86 -3.81
C GLY A 32 1.95 -3.06 -4.72
N GLY A 33 1.37 -3.07 -5.91
CA GLY A 33 1.57 -4.10 -6.93
C GLY A 33 2.99 -4.14 -7.49
N LEU A 34 3.56 -2.96 -7.77
CA LEU A 34 4.92 -2.84 -8.28
C LEU A 34 5.96 -3.39 -7.30
N VAL A 35 5.76 -3.23 -5.99
CA VAL A 35 6.73 -3.71 -4.98
C VAL A 35 6.96 -5.21 -5.09
N TRP A 36 5.92 -6.05 -5.01
CA TRP A 36 6.11 -7.49 -5.09
C TRP A 36 6.57 -7.96 -6.47
N ILE A 37 6.17 -7.29 -7.55
CA ILE A 37 6.65 -7.59 -8.92
C ILE A 37 8.16 -7.35 -9.02
N LEU A 38 8.64 -6.21 -8.51
CA LEU A 38 10.06 -5.85 -8.55
C LEU A 38 10.89 -6.77 -7.65
N VAL A 39 10.42 -7.06 -6.43
CA VAL A 39 11.12 -7.97 -5.49
C VAL A 39 11.14 -9.41 -6.04
N ALA A 40 10.05 -9.88 -6.64
CA ALA A 40 10.04 -11.18 -7.32
C ALA A 40 11.01 -11.21 -8.50
N SER A 41 11.12 -10.11 -9.25
CA SER A 41 12.05 -9.99 -10.37
C SER A 41 13.52 -9.97 -9.92
N SER A 42 13.82 -9.61 -8.66
CA SER A 42 15.16 -9.77 -8.05
C SER A 42 15.40 -11.15 -7.42
N ARG A 43 14.50 -12.11 -7.69
CA ARG A 43 14.54 -13.52 -7.26
C ARG A 43 14.38 -13.72 -5.75
N VAL A 44 14.00 -12.68 -5.00
CA VAL A 44 13.77 -12.75 -3.55
C VAL A 44 15.00 -13.29 -2.79
N ILE A 45 16.19 -12.77 -3.13
CA ILE A 45 17.45 -13.13 -2.47
C ILE A 45 17.97 -11.96 -1.63
N PRO A 46 18.25 -12.14 -0.32
CA PRO A 46 18.02 -13.36 0.48
C PRO A 46 16.53 -13.59 0.80
N GLU A 47 16.15 -14.84 1.06
CA GLU A 47 14.75 -15.23 1.29
C GLU A 47 14.18 -14.54 2.55
N ASN A 48 15.00 -14.39 3.59
CA ASN A 48 14.69 -13.61 4.78
C ASN A 48 15.61 -12.38 4.80
N PRO A 49 15.09 -11.13 4.81
CA PRO A 49 13.70 -10.69 5.05
C PRO A 49 12.84 -10.44 3.79
N LEU A 50 13.30 -10.72 2.57
CA LEU A 50 12.51 -10.35 1.37
C LEU A 50 11.19 -11.13 1.23
N GLY A 51 11.08 -12.31 1.83
CA GLY A 51 9.82 -13.05 1.97
C GLY A 51 8.77 -12.28 2.79
N TRP A 52 9.19 -11.53 3.80
CA TRP A 52 8.30 -10.64 4.56
C TRP A 52 7.81 -9.47 3.69
N VAL A 53 8.71 -8.86 2.92
CA VAL A 53 8.37 -7.79 1.96
C VAL A 53 7.34 -8.28 0.94
N MET A 54 7.54 -9.48 0.40
CA MET A 54 6.61 -10.13 -0.53
C MET A 54 5.24 -10.38 0.12
N PHE A 55 5.23 -10.95 1.33
CA PHE A 55 3.99 -11.20 2.07
C PHE A 55 3.19 -9.92 2.29
N VAL A 56 3.83 -8.87 2.82
CA VAL A 56 3.19 -7.57 3.08
C VAL A 56 2.58 -6.99 1.82
N SER A 57 3.36 -6.94 0.74
CA SER A 57 2.96 -6.30 -0.51
C SER A 57 1.81 -7.05 -1.19
N ILE A 58 1.83 -8.40 -1.19
CA ILE A 58 0.72 -9.21 -1.72
C ILE A 58 -0.52 -9.11 -0.84
N PHE A 59 -0.37 -9.20 0.49
CA PHE A 59 -1.48 -9.09 1.43
C PHE A 59 -2.23 -7.77 1.26
N CYS A 60 -1.49 -6.66 1.21
CA CYS A 60 -2.07 -5.33 1.04
C CYS A 60 -2.65 -5.16 -0.36
N PHE A 61 -2.01 -5.69 -1.41
CA PHE A 61 -2.56 -5.66 -2.78
C PHE A 61 -3.91 -6.37 -2.86
N VAL A 62 -4.02 -7.58 -2.31
CA VAL A 62 -5.29 -8.33 -2.25
C VAL A 62 -6.31 -7.60 -1.39
N GLY A 63 -5.90 -7.10 -0.22
CA GLY A 63 -6.77 -6.34 0.69
C GLY A 63 -7.36 -5.08 0.03
N THR A 64 -6.51 -4.24 -0.55
CA THR A 64 -6.91 -3.03 -1.31
C THR A 64 -7.83 -3.40 -2.47
N THR A 65 -7.55 -4.49 -3.18
CA THR A 65 -8.43 -4.98 -4.26
C THR A 65 -9.82 -5.34 -3.74
N LEU A 66 -9.90 -6.07 -2.63
CA LEU A 66 -11.18 -6.42 -2.01
C LEU A 66 -11.93 -5.17 -1.54
N TRP A 67 -11.26 -4.24 -0.85
CA TRP A 67 -11.86 -2.97 -0.42
C TRP A 67 -12.41 -2.17 -1.60
N PHE A 68 -11.61 -2.03 -2.65
CA PHE A 68 -12.00 -1.32 -3.85
C PHE A 68 -13.30 -1.87 -4.44
N PHE A 69 -13.41 -3.20 -4.63
CA PHE A 69 -14.62 -3.81 -5.18
C PHE A 69 -15.83 -3.75 -4.24
N ILE A 70 -15.62 -3.89 -2.93
CA ILE A 70 -16.68 -3.77 -1.93
C ILE A 70 -17.28 -2.36 -1.97
N PHE A 71 -16.44 -1.33 -2.00
CA PHE A 71 -16.88 0.06 -2.08
C PHE A 71 -17.54 0.32 -3.44
N LEU A 72 -16.98 -0.20 -4.54
CA LEU A 72 -17.51 -0.04 -5.89
C LEU A 72 -18.93 -0.61 -6.00
N CYS A 73 -19.16 -1.79 -5.44
CA CYS A 73 -20.47 -2.44 -5.39
C CYS A 73 -21.43 -1.82 -4.35
N GLY A 74 -20.97 -0.88 -3.51
CA GLY A 74 -21.78 -0.26 -2.47
C GLY A 74 -22.13 -1.20 -1.31
N ALA A 75 -21.33 -2.23 -1.05
CA ALA A 75 -21.52 -3.14 0.08
C ALA A 75 -21.00 -2.56 1.42
N ASN A 76 -20.57 -1.30 1.41
CA ASN A 76 -19.92 -0.57 2.50
C ASN A 76 -20.87 0.33 3.33
N GLN A 77 -22.17 0.03 3.40
CA GLN A 77 -23.18 0.97 3.90
C GLN A 77 -23.55 0.81 5.39
N SER A 78 -23.03 -0.20 6.08
CA SER A 78 -23.24 -0.37 7.52
C SER A 78 -22.29 0.50 8.37
N SER A 79 -22.67 0.79 9.61
CA SER A 79 -21.95 1.71 10.50
C SER A 79 -20.54 1.25 10.92
N ILE A 80 -20.20 -0.02 10.72
CA ILE A 80 -18.87 -0.56 11.04
C ILE A 80 -17.82 -0.23 9.98
N TRP A 81 -18.24 0.05 8.74
CA TRP A 81 -17.32 0.23 7.62
C TRP A 81 -16.33 1.38 7.79
N PRO A 82 -16.72 2.57 8.31
CA PRO A 82 -15.76 3.63 8.57
C PRO A 82 -14.63 3.18 9.51
N SER A 83 -14.96 2.45 10.59
CA SER A 83 -13.95 1.95 11.54
C SER A 83 -13.05 0.86 10.92
N LEU A 84 -13.66 -0.07 10.18
CA LEU A 84 -12.94 -1.15 9.50
C LEU A 84 -11.98 -0.61 8.43
N ASP A 85 -12.38 0.46 7.75
CA ASP A 85 -11.57 1.17 6.77
C ASP A 85 -10.32 1.82 7.42
N VAL A 86 -10.48 2.50 8.57
CA VAL A 86 -9.31 2.99 9.33
C VAL A 86 -8.40 1.83 9.74
N GLY A 87 -8.97 0.75 10.29
CA GLY A 87 -8.21 -0.38 10.79
C GLY A 87 -7.36 -1.06 9.72
N PHE A 88 -7.93 -1.29 8.54
CA PHE A 88 -7.21 -1.89 7.41
C PHE A 88 -6.08 -1.00 6.92
N HIS A 89 -6.35 0.28 6.64
CA HIS A 89 -5.32 1.18 6.13
C HIS A 89 -4.22 1.42 7.17
N PHE A 90 -4.56 1.52 8.46
CA PHE A 90 -3.56 1.62 9.53
C PHE A 90 -2.65 0.38 9.60
N LEU A 91 -3.24 -0.82 9.52
CA LEU A 91 -2.48 -2.06 9.47
C LEU A 91 -1.54 -2.09 8.25
N ALA A 92 -2.04 -1.67 7.08
CA ALA A 92 -1.26 -1.58 5.86
C ALA A 92 -0.08 -0.61 5.99
N VAL A 93 -0.25 0.54 6.67
CA VAL A 93 0.85 1.47 6.98
C VAL A 93 1.95 0.78 7.78
N VAL A 94 1.60 0.12 8.88
CA VAL A 94 2.57 -0.54 9.76
C VAL A 94 3.32 -1.63 9.00
N PHE A 95 2.59 -2.43 8.21
CA PHE A 95 3.17 -3.49 7.40
C PHE A 95 4.11 -2.94 6.33
N PHE A 96 3.67 -1.97 5.54
CA PHE A 96 4.50 -1.39 4.47
C PHE A 96 5.69 -0.61 5.00
N LEU A 97 5.56 0.05 6.16
CA LEU A 97 6.70 0.70 6.82
C LEU A 97 7.75 -0.34 7.23
N SER A 98 7.32 -1.45 7.84
CA SER A 98 8.21 -2.56 8.21
C SER A 98 8.90 -3.16 6.97
N ALA A 99 8.13 -3.49 5.93
CA ALA A 99 8.66 -4.05 4.69
C ALA A 99 9.63 -3.07 3.98
N SER A 100 9.33 -1.77 3.99
CA SER A 100 10.18 -0.75 3.36
C SER A 100 11.54 -0.64 4.05
N VAL A 101 11.58 -0.74 5.39
CA VAL A 101 12.84 -0.72 6.14
C VAL A 101 13.69 -1.94 5.82
N ASP A 102 13.09 -3.13 5.81
CA ASP A 102 13.80 -4.37 5.47
C ASP A 102 14.32 -4.35 4.02
N LEU A 103 13.49 -3.90 3.09
CA LEU A 103 13.86 -3.79 1.68
C LEU A 103 14.97 -2.76 1.49
N ALA A 104 14.93 -1.62 2.17
CA ALA A 104 15.97 -0.60 2.12
C ALA A 104 17.30 -1.12 2.68
N TYR A 105 17.25 -1.85 3.80
CA TYR A 105 18.43 -2.47 4.40
C TYR A 105 19.10 -3.48 3.45
N ILE A 106 18.32 -4.39 2.86
CA ILE A 106 18.85 -5.36 1.88
C ILE A 106 19.39 -4.66 0.63
N THR A 107 18.70 -3.62 0.15
CA THR A 107 19.16 -2.84 -1.01
C THR A 107 20.50 -2.19 -0.72
N TYR A 108 20.69 -1.61 0.47
CA TYR A 108 21.96 -1.03 0.89
C TYR A 108 23.08 -2.09 0.88
N LEU A 109 22.84 -3.27 1.47
CA LEU A 109 23.83 -4.37 1.47
C LEU A 109 24.20 -4.83 0.05
N LYS A 110 23.21 -4.92 -0.85
CA LYS A 110 23.46 -5.22 -2.27
C LYS A 110 24.28 -4.14 -2.97
N GLY A 111 24.09 -2.87 -2.60
CA GLY A 111 24.92 -1.76 -3.05
C GLY A 111 26.39 -1.90 -2.62
N VAL A 112 26.63 -2.25 -1.36
CA VAL A 112 27.99 -2.53 -0.83
C VAL A 112 28.62 -3.75 -1.52
N ALA A 113 27.86 -4.81 -1.75
CA ALA A 113 28.35 -5.98 -2.48
C ALA A 113 28.71 -5.64 -3.94
N PHE A 114 27.90 -4.81 -4.59
CA PHE A 114 28.15 -4.34 -5.96
C PHE A 114 29.44 -3.53 -6.08
N THR A 115 29.74 -2.63 -5.12
CA THR A 115 30.97 -1.84 -5.16
C THR A 115 32.23 -2.70 -5.01
N ALA A 116 32.14 -3.81 -4.27
CA ALA A 116 33.23 -4.77 -4.13
C ALA A 116 33.38 -5.69 -5.36
N PHE A 117 32.27 -6.15 -5.93
CA PHE A 117 32.24 -7.13 -7.03
C PHE A 117 31.25 -6.69 -8.13
N PRO A 118 31.62 -5.69 -8.96
CA PRO A 118 30.72 -5.13 -9.95
C PRO A 118 30.51 -6.09 -11.13
N THR A 119 29.26 -6.45 -11.40
CA THR A 119 28.85 -7.16 -12.61
C THR A 119 27.61 -6.50 -13.22
N ALA A 120 27.35 -6.74 -14.50
CA ALA A 120 26.16 -6.20 -15.15
C ALA A 120 24.87 -6.75 -14.51
N GLU A 121 24.87 -8.01 -14.06
CA GLU A 121 23.74 -8.63 -13.36
C GLU A 121 23.53 -8.00 -11.97
N SER A 122 24.58 -7.82 -11.17
CA SER A 122 24.46 -7.22 -9.84
C SER A 122 24.01 -5.76 -9.91
N LEU A 123 24.46 -4.99 -10.91
CA LEU A 123 23.97 -3.63 -11.16
C LEU A 123 22.47 -3.61 -11.52
N LYS A 124 22.01 -4.55 -12.35
CA LYS A 124 20.60 -4.65 -12.72
C LYS A 124 19.73 -4.96 -11.51
N LEU A 125 20.11 -5.95 -10.70
CA LEU A 125 19.38 -6.33 -9.48
C LEU A 125 19.34 -5.19 -8.48
N TYR A 126 20.47 -4.51 -8.26
CA TYR A 126 20.55 -3.37 -7.35
C TYR A 126 19.60 -2.23 -7.75
N ARG A 127 19.53 -1.88 -9.04
CA ARG A 127 18.59 -0.85 -9.54
C ARG A 127 17.12 -1.25 -9.40
N LEU A 128 16.83 -2.55 -9.54
CA LEU A 128 15.50 -3.09 -9.36
C LEU A 128 15.06 -2.97 -7.89
N ASP A 129 15.95 -3.31 -6.96
CA ASP A 129 15.68 -3.20 -5.52
C ASP A 129 15.56 -1.72 -5.10
N ILE A 130 16.39 -0.80 -5.63
CA ILE A 130 16.21 0.65 -5.42
C ILE A 130 14.80 1.09 -5.85
N SER A 131 14.36 0.65 -7.03
CA SER A 131 13.04 1.00 -7.53
C SER A 131 11.96 0.46 -6.60
N ALA A 132 12.10 -0.78 -6.12
CA ALA A 132 11.17 -1.39 -5.18
C ALA A 132 11.10 -0.63 -3.84
N VAL A 133 12.23 -0.16 -3.31
CA VAL A 133 12.29 0.68 -2.11
C VAL A 133 11.51 1.99 -2.30
N VAL A 134 11.72 2.68 -3.42
CA VAL A 134 10.99 3.92 -3.70
C VAL A 134 9.48 3.65 -3.76
N MET A 135 9.07 2.60 -4.48
CA MET A 135 7.65 2.25 -4.58
C MET A 135 7.05 1.83 -3.23
N SER A 136 7.80 1.14 -2.37
CA SER A 136 7.30 0.71 -1.05
C SER A 136 7.11 1.88 -0.09
N TYR A 137 7.99 2.87 -0.11
CA TYR A 137 7.79 4.11 0.66
C TYR A 137 6.64 4.96 0.11
N VAL A 138 6.46 5.02 -1.21
CA VAL A 138 5.29 5.68 -1.81
C VAL A 138 3.99 4.97 -1.40
N ALA A 139 3.95 3.64 -1.45
CA ALA A 139 2.81 2.86 -0.95
C ALA A 139 2.56 3.15 0.54
N THR A 140 3.61 3.16 1.36
CA THR A 140 3.50 3.48 2.80
C THR A 140 2.86 4.85 3.02
N LEU A 141 3.30 5.87 2.27
CA LEU A 141 2.75 7.23 2.36
C LEU A 141 1.28 7.27 1.94
N LEU A 142 0.91 6.58 0.86
CA LEU A 142 -0.47 6.53 0.38
C LEU A 142 -1.40 5.90 1.40
N TYR A 143 -1.05 4.73 1.93
CA TYR A 143 -1.80 4.09 3.01
C TYR A 143 -1.90 4.99 4.24
N PHE A 144 -0.85 5.77 4.54
CA PHE A 144 -0.85 6.68 5.69
C PHE A 144 -1.82 7.85 5.51
N LEU A 145 -1.80 8.46 4.33
CA LEU A 145 -2.77 9.51 3.97
C LEU A 145 -4.20 8.95 3.99
N HIS A 146 -4.42 7.79 3.39
CA HIS A 146 -5.71 7.10 3.40
C HIS A 146 -6.19 6.89 4.83
N THR A 147 -5.35 6.34 5.70
CA THR A 147 -5.66 6.12 7.12
C THR A 147 -6.08 7.41 7.84
N ILE A 148 -5.34 8.51 7.64
CA ILE A 148 -5.66 9.80 8.28
C ILE A 148 -7.04 10.29 7.83
N PHE A 149 -7.29 10.31 6.53
CA PHE A 149 -8.54 10.80 5.99
C PHE A 149 -9.72 9.88 6.35
N SER A 150 -9.52 8.55 6.39
CA SER A 150 -10.52 7.62 6.92
C SER A 150 -10.79 7.85 8.40
N ALA A 151 -9.78 8.16 9.21
CA ALA A 151 -9.96 8.48 10.63
C ALA A 151 -10.74 9.79 10.83
N ILE A 152 -10.49 10.81 10.01
CA ILE A 152 -11.28 12.05 9.99
C ILE A 152 -12.74 11.74 9.61
N ARG A 153 -12.96 10.93 8.57
CA ARG A 153 -14.29 10.49 8.13
C ARG A 153 -15.03 9.72 9.23
N TRP A 154 -14.37 8.76 9.87
CA TRP A 154 -14.96 7.95 10.94
C TRP A 154 -15.36 8.80 12.14
N LYS A 155 -14.54 9.78 12.56
CA LYS A 155 -14.88 10.71 13.64
C LYS A 155 -16.15 11.54 13.36
N ASN A 156 -16.43 11.82 12.08
CA ASN A 156 -17.55 12.64 11.65
C ASN A 156 -18.81 11.81 11.28
N SER A 157 -18.73 10.47 11.32
CA SER A 157 -19.82 9.53 11.02
C SER A 157 -20.67 9.24 12.25
#